data_AF-A0A505I035-F1
#
_entry.id   AF-A0A505I035-F1
#
_cell.length_a   1.000
_cell.length_b   1.000
_cell.length_c   1.000
_cell.angle_alpha   90.00
_cell.angle_beta   90.00
_cell.angle_gamma   90.00
#
_symmetry.space_group_name_H-M   'P 1'
#
loop_
_entity.id
_entity.type
_entity.pdbx_description
1 polymer ?
#
loop_
_entity_poly.entity_id
_entity_poly.type
_entity_poly.pdbx_seq_one_letter_code
_entity_poly.pdbx_strand_id
1 'polypeptide(L)'
;MPDIYRAPEVILNMNWDKKVDIWNVGMVIWDLFEHRHHFRARNDEGKLDDGRHLAEMQAVLGRPPAQFLARSERSPQSWDANGLYNPSMPEAAM
;
A
#
# COMPACT_ATOMS: atom_id res chain seq x y z
N MET A 1 -1.91 3.04 -14.79
CA MET A 1 -2.31 1.93 -13.92
C MET A 1 -3.38 2.45 -12.96
N PRO A 2 -4.49 1.74 -12.74
CA PRO A 2 -5.49 2.17 -11.75
C PRO A 2 -4.85 2.36 -10.38
N ASP A 3 -5.20 3.43 -9.68
CA ASP A 3 -4.53 3.79 -8.41
C ASP A 3 -4.66 2.71 -7.33
N ILE A 4 -5.73 1.90 -7.42
CA ILE A 4 -6.03 0.76 -6.53
C ILE A 4 -5.10 -0.44 -6.73
N TYR A 5 -4.37 -0.50 -7.85
CA TYR A 5 -3.40 -1.58 -8.10
C TYR A 5 -1.96 -1.15 -7.81
N ARG A 6 -1.74 0.08 -7.29
CA ARG A 6 -0.39 0.52 -6.93
C ARG A 6 0.24 -0.42 -5.91
N ALA A 7 1.40 -0.96 -6.28
CA ALA A 7 2.24 -1.75 -5.40
C ALA A 7 2.72 -0.88 -4.22
N PRO A 8 3.01 -1.48 -3.04
CA PRO A 8 3.41 -0.73 -1.85
C PRO A 8 4.66 0.13 -2.07
N GLU A 9 5.62 -0.34 -2.87
CA GLU A 9 6.82 0.44 -3.22
C GLU A 9 6.52 1.68 -4.06
N VAL A 10 5.44 1.67 -4.85
CA VAL A 10 4.99 2.82 -5.64
C VAL A 10 4.33 3.85 -4.73
N ILE A 11 3.47 3.41 -3.81
CA ILE A 11 2.82 4.28 -2.81
C ILE A 11 3.87 4.96 -1.93
N LEU A 12 4.90 4.19 -1.54
CA LEU A 12 5.99 4.67 -0.69
C LEU A 12 7.07 5.44 -1.43
N ASN A 13 6.88 5.75 -2.71
CA ASN A 13 7.82 6.50 -3.54
C ASN A 13 9.25 5.92 -3.51
N MET A 14 9.36 4.60 -3.51
CA MET A 14 10.64 3.89 -3.60
C MET A 14 11.05 3.73 -5.07
N ASN A 15 12.33 3.40 -5.30
CA ASN A 15 12.73 2.84 -6.59
C ASN A 15 12.03 1.49 -6.81
N TRP A 16 11.35 1.38 -7.94
CA TRP A 16 10.61 0.20 -8.37
C TRP A 16 11.09 -0.26 -9.74
N ASP A 17 10.82 -1.52 -10.07
CA ASP A 17 11.15 -2.14 -11.35
C ASP A 17 9.95 -2.96 -11.85
N LYS A 18 10.17 -3.82 -12.85
CA LYS A 18 9.15 -4.73 -13.42
C LYS A 18 8.41 -5.62 -12.40
N LYS A 19 8.84 -5.71 -11.13
CA LYS A 19 8.10 -6.43 -10.09
C LYS A 19 6.73 -5.81 -9.79
N VAL A 20 6.55 -4.51 -10.04
CA VAL A 20 5.24 -3.86 -9.91
C VAL A 20 4.21 -4.47 -10.86
N ASP A 21 4.62 -4.97 -12.03
CA ASP A 21 3.72 -5.62 -12.97
C ASP A 21 3.23 -6.98 -12.44
N ILE A 22 4.07 -7.69 -11.68
CA ILE A 22 3.67 -8.95 -11.03
C ILE A 22 2.61 -8.67 -9.96
N TRP A 23 2.78 -7.59 -9.18
CA TRP A 23 1.77 -7.15 -8.22
C TRP A 23 0.44 -6.83 -8.92
N ASN A 24 0.48 -6.06 -10.01
CA ASN A 24 -0.71 -5.72 -10.80
C ASN A 24 -1.44 -6.96 -11.32
N VAL A 25 -0.70 -7.94 -11.85
CA VAL A 25 -1.27 -9.21 -12.31
C VAL A 25 -1.96 -9.94 -11.16
N GLY A 26 -1.37 -9.96 -9.97
CA GLY A 26 -1.99 -10.52 -8.77
C GLY A 26 -3.34 -9.87 -8.42
N MET A 27 -3.39 -8.53 -8.48
CA MET A 27 -4.63 -7.78 -8.25
C MET A 27 -5.70 -8.08 -9.30
N VAL A 28 -5.33 -8.14 -10.58
CA VAL A 28 -6.26 -8.49 -11.67
C VAL A 28 -6.80 -9.90 -11.51
N ILE A 29 -5.93 -10.87 -11.16
CA ILE A 29 -6.35 -12.24 -10.89
C ILE A 29 -7.39 -12.25 -9.75
N TRP A 30 -7.10 -11.59 -8.63
CA TRP A 30 -8.04 -11.53 -7.51
C TRP A 30 -9.41 -11.00 -7.93
N ASP A 31 -9.44 -9.86 -8.64
CA ASP A 31 -10.68 -9.20 -9.03
C ASP A 31 -11.51 -10.06 -10.01
N LEU A 32 -10.85 -10.84 -10.87
CA LEU A 32 -11.52 -11.78 -11.76
C LEU A 32 -12.19 -12.93 -11.01
N PHE A 33 -11.54 -13.45 -9.96
CA PHE A 33 -12.06 -14.58 -9.17
C PHE A 33 -13.13 -14.15 -8.17
N GLU A 34 -12.93 -13.02 -7.49
CA GLU A 34 -13.76 -12.60 -6.36
C GLU A 34 -14.87 -11.62 -6.78
N HIS A 35 -14.82 -11.09 -8.01
CA HIS A 35 -15.72 -10.08 -8.56
C HIS A 35 -15.80 -8.77 -7.74
N ARG A 36 -14.78 -8.51 -6.91
CA ARG A 36 -14.60 -7.28 -6.13
C ARG A 36 -13.12 -7.00 -5.94
N HIS A 37 -12.81 -5.71 -5.80
CA HIS A 37 -11.46 -5.25 -5.47
C HIS A 37 -11.00 -5.80 -4.11
N HIS A 38 -9.77 -6.30 -4.07
CA HIS A 38 -9.17 -6.76 -2.80
C HIS A 38 -8.95 -5.61 -1.82
N PHE A 39 -8.47 -4.47 -2.33
CA PHE A 39 -8.23 -3.25 -1.56
C PHE A 39 -9.17 -2.15 -2.02
N ARG A 40 -9.77 -1.45 -1.05
CA ARG A 40 -10.65 -0.31 -1.33
C ARG A 40 -9.79 0.93 -1.61
N ALA A 41 -8.70 1.14 -0.85
CA ALA A 41 -7.77 2.26 -1.03
C ALA A 41 -8.48 3.63 -1.16
N ARG A 42 -9.62 3.81 -0.48
CA ARG A 42 -10.41 5.03 -0.54
C ARG A 42 -10.90 5.44 0.84
N ASN A 43 -10.86 6.74 1.15
CA ASN A 43 -11.49 7.29 2.36
C ASN A 43 -13.03 7.31 2.23
N ASP A 44 -13.71 7.83 3.26
CA ASP A 44 -15.17 7.88 3.31
C ASP A 44 -15.78 8.83 2.25
N GLU A 45 -14.99 9.77 1.72
CA GLU A 45 -15.36 10.66 0.61
C GLU A 45 -15.15 10.01 -0.77
N GLY A 46 -14.63 8.77 -0.82
CA GLY A 46 -14.32 8.07 -2.07
C GLY A 46 -13.05 8.58 -2.76
N LYS A 47 -12.20 9.34 -2.08
CA LYS A 47 -10.88 9.77 -2.58
C LYS A 47 -9.80 8.75 -2.24
N LEU A 48 -8.77 8.66 -3.08
CA LEU A 48 -7.60 7.81 -2.84
C LEU A 48 -6.94 8.17 -1.51
N ASP A 49 -6.63 7.14 -0.72
CA ASP A 49 -6.00 7.28 0.58
C ASP A 49 -4.87 6.26 0.68
N ASP A 50 -3.63 6.77 0.63
CA ASP A 50 -2.42 5.96 0.56
C ASP A 50 -2.17 5.22 1.88
N GLY A 51 -2.44 5.87 3.01
CA GLY A 51 -2.33 5.26 4.34
C GLY A 51 -3.30 4.09 4.48
N ARG A 52 -4.58 4.30 4.15
CA ARG A 52 -5.59 3.23 4.18
C ARG A 52 -5.22 2.08 3.25
N HIS A 53 -4.71 2.37 2.06
CA HIS A 53 -4.30 1.33 1.12
C HIS A 53 -3.20 0.44 1.73
N LEU A 54 -2.18 1.05 2.34
CA LEU A 54 -1.09 0.34 3.01
C LEU A 54 -1.57 -0.43 4.25
N ALA A 55 -2.54 0.09 4.99
CA ALA A 55 -3.16 -0.60 6.11
C ALA A 55 -3.89 -1.86 5.67
N GLU A 56 -4.68 -1.77 4.60
CA GLU A 56 -5.40 -2.90 4.00
C GLU A 56 -4.43 -3.97 3.49
N MET A 57 -3.33 -3.56 2.84
CA MET A 57 -2.26 -4.48 2.43
C MET A 57 -1.65 -5.22 3.62
N GLN A 58 -1.31 -4.52 4.71
CA GLN A 58 -0.78 -5.16 5.91
C GLN A 58 -1.79 -6.10 6.58
N ALA A 59 -3.08 -5.77 6.57
CA ALA A 59 -4.10 -6.63 7.14
C ALA A 59 -4.16 -8.01 6.44
N VAL A 60 -3.86 -8.05 5.14
CA VAL A 60 -3.83 -9.28 4.33
C VAL A 60 -2.46 -9.98 4.39
N LEU A 61 -1.38 -9.22 4.17
CA LEU A 61 -0.03 -9.77 3.97
C LEU A 61 0.78 -9.89 5.25
N GLY A 62 0.31 -9.30 6.35
CA GLY A 62 1.05 -9.17 7.59
C GLY A 62 2.02 -7.98 7.59
N ARG A 63 2.86 -7.91 8.63
CA ARG A 63 3.76 -6.77 8.84
C ARG A 63 4.82 -6.70 7.74
N PRO A 64 5.08 -5.52 7.16
CA PRO A 64 6.16 -5.37 6.19
C PRO A 64 7.53 -5.64 6.86
N PRO A 65 8.47 -6.31 6.16
CA PRO A 65 9.81 -6.51 6.67
C PRO A 65 10.54 -5.19 6.95
N ALA A 66 11.33 -5.11 8.02
CA ALA A 66 12.07 -3.88 8.38
C ALA A 66 13.00 -3.38 7.25
N GLN A 67 13.65 -4.32 6.53
CA GLN A 67 14.49 -3.99 5.37
C GLN A 67 13.72 -3.34 4.21
N PHE A 68 12.41 -3.60 4.10
CA PHE A 68 11.55 -2.98 3.11
C PHE A 68 11.23 -1.54 3.53
N LEU A 69 10.85 -1.34 4.79
CA LEU A 69 10.55 -0.02 5.35
C LEU A 69 11.76 0.93 5.29
N ALA A 70 12.97 0.42 5.54
CA ALA A 70 14.19 1.21 5.49
C ALA A 70 14.53 1.79 4.11
N ARG A 71 13.85 1.34 3.04
CA ARG A 71 14.08 1.82 1.66
C ARG A 71 13.28 3.08 1.32
N SER A 72 12.38 3.54 2.18
CA SER A 72 11.56 4.73 1.94
C SER A 72 11.63 5.70 3.11
N GLU A 73 11.83 6.98 2.78
CA GLU A 73 11.70 8.10 3.72
C GLU A 73 10.24 8.35 4.13
N ARG A 74 9.27 7.77 3.42
CA ARG A 74 7.83 7.89 3.72
C ARG A 74 7.29 6.79 4.62
N SER A 75 7.99 5.66 4.74
CA SER A 75 7.56 4.56 5.61
C SER A 75 7.24 4.98 7.05
N PRO A 76 7.98 5.92 7.68
CA PRO A 76 7.64 6.42 9.02
C PRO A 76 6.30 7.18 9.13
N GLN A 77 5.65 7.53 8.01
CA GLN A 77 4.32 8.16 8.01
C GLN A 77 3.21 7.14 8.24
N SER A 78 3.46 5.86 7.93
CA SER A 78 2.47 4.79 8.01
C SER A 78 2.81 3.74 9.07
N TRP A 79 4.10 3.53 9.36
CA TRP A 79 4.56 2.52 10.31
C TRP A 79 5.54 3.07 11.34
N ASP A 80 5.47 2.52 12.55
CA ASP A 80 6.53 2.71 13.54
C ASP A 80 7.79 1.87 13.22
N ALA A 81 8.83 2.02 14.03
CA ALA A 81 10.08 1.27 13.87
C ALA A 81 9.92 -0.27 13.99
N ASN A 82 8.79 -0.75 14.50
CA ASN A 82 8.48 -2.17 14.64
C ASN A 82 7.59 -2.71 13.50
N GLY A 83 7.26 -1.88 12.49
CA GLY A 83 6.36 -2.23 11.39
C GLY A 83 4.90 -2.34 11.82
N LEU A 84 4.53 -1.73 12.94
CA LEU A 84 3.14 -1.58 13.35
C LEU A 84 2.53 -0.38 12.65
N TYR A 85 1.39 -0.59 12.00
CA TYR A 85 0.66 0.48 11.33
C TYR A 85 0.16 1.48 12.36
N ASN A 86 0.43 2.77 12.14
CA ASN A 86 -0.03 3.84 13.02
C ASN A 86 -1.05 4.74 12.29
N PRO A 87 -2.36 4.54 12.49
CA PRO A 87 -3.41 5.33 11.83
C PRO A 87 -3.45 6.80 12.27
N SER A 88 -2.68 7.21 13.29
CA SER A 88 -2.68 8.57 13.84
C SER A 88 -1.53 9.45 13.36
N MET A 89 -0.61 8.93 12.54
CA MET A 89 0.47 9.73 11.96
C MET A 89 -0.06 10.58 10.80
N PRO A 90 0.19 11.90 10.80
CA PRO A 90 -0.32 12.78 9.77
C PRO A 90 0.28 12.42 8.41
N GLU A 91 -0.58 12.33 7.39
CA GLU A 91 -0.19 12.27 5.98
C GLU A 91 0.72 13.48 5.72
N ALA A 92 2.02 13.26 5.53
CA ALA A 92 2.94 14.37 5.36
C ALA A 92 2.56 15.11 4.09
N ALA A 93 2.10 16.36 4.25
CA ALA A 93 1.77 17.25 3.16
C ALA A 93 2.96 17.32 2.18
N MET A 94 2.69 16.96 0.93
CA MET A 94 3.54 17.22 -0.23
C MET A 94 3.21 18.58 -0.80
#